data_AF-K6YJD9-F1
#
_entry.id   AF-K6YJD9-F1
#
_cell.length_a   1.000
_cell.length_b   1.000
_cell.length_c   1.000
_cell.angle_alpha   90.00
_cell.angle_beta   90.00
_cell.angle_gamma   90.00
#
_symmetry.space_group_name_H-M   'P 1'
#
loop_
_entity.id
_entity.type
_entity.pdbx_description
1 polymer ?
#
loop_
_entity_poly.entity_id
_entity_poly.type
_entity_poly.pdbx_seq_one_letter_code
_entity_poly.pdbx_strand_id
1 'polypeptide(L)'
;MFDKKKNATQFVYRHLKLLEKKGIIKTLTTNSQKAIVFCWAVQSEDTSKVQTLPQLENEIHDRIISKLQEKIRLYRAEMLTNIGETEAYSEWVTEMPELADDVKSNYQHTREQAKVMLGKVKGFERLLAQYEARI
;
A
#
# COMPACT_ATOMS: atom_id res chain seq x y z
N MET A 1 -20.13 -39.06 -26.72
CA MET A 1 -20.30 -39.24 -25.27
C MET A 1 -20.18 -37.86 -24.65
N PHE A 2 -21.30 -37.16 -24.49
CA PHE A 2 -21.27 -35.74 -24.09
C PHE A 2 -20.89 -35.62 -22.62
N ASP A 3 -19.76 -34.97 -22.40
CA ASP A 3 -19.22 -34.60 -21.10
C ASP A 3 -20.32 -33.97 -20.25
N LYS A 4 -20.58 -34.51 -19.05
CA LYS A 4 -21.62 -34.01 -18.15
C LYS A 4 -21.17 -32.64 -17.64
N LYS A 5 -21.41 -31.60 -18.44
CA LYS A 5 -21.23 -30.20 -18.05
C LYS A 5 -21.94 -30.02 -16.72
N LYS A 6 -21.17 -29.84 -15.65
CA LYS A 6 -21.73 -29.57 -14.32
C LYS A 6 -22.58 -28.32 -14.47
N ASN A 7 -23.87 -28.45 -14.14
CA ASN A 7 -24.82 -27.36 -14.26
C ASN A 7 -24.25 -26.13 -13.53
N ALA A 8 -24.09 -25.01 -14.24
CA ALA A 8 -23.44 -23.81 -13.71
C ALA A 8 -24.08 -23.37 -12.38
N THR A 9 -25.39 -23.56 -12.23
CA THR A 9 -26.14 -23.31 -10.98
C THR A 9 -25.62 -24.19 -9.84
N GLN A 10 -25.35 -25.47 -10.08
CA GLN A 10 -24.78 -26.37 -9.06
C GLN A 10 -23.34 -25.99 -8.70
N PHE A 11 -22.54 -25.54 -9.68
CA PHE A 11 -21.18 -25.07 -9.43
C PHE A 11 -21.19 -23.81 -8.54
N VAL A 12 -22.01 -22.82 -8.88
CA VAL A 12 -22.18 -21.58 -8.12
C VAL A 12 -22.69 -21.88 -6.71
N TYR A 13 -23.73 -22.72 -6.59
CA TYR A 13 -24.30 -23.08 -5.29
C TYR A 13 -23.30 -23.78 -4.37
N ARG A 14 -22.46 -24.70 -4.89
CA ARG A 14 -21.40 -25.35 -4.11
C ARG A 14 -20.37 -24.35 -3.60
N HIS A 15 -19.99 -23.36 -4.41
CA HIS A 15 -19.04 -22.33 -4.00
C HIS A 15 -19.65 -21.37 -2.97
N LEU A 16 -20.92 -20.99 -3.12
CA LEU A 16 -21.65 -20.23 -2.11
C LEU A 16 -21.71 -20.99 -0.77
N LYS A 17 -22.02 -22.29 -0.78
CA LYS A 17 -21.99 -23.12 0.43
C LYS A 17 -20.59 -23.25 1.06
N LEU A 18 -19.53 -23.28 0.26
CA LEU A 18 -18.14 -23.25 0.75
C LEU A 18 -17.80 -21.92 1.41
N LEU A 19 -18.22 -20.80 0.82
CA LEU A 19 -18.02 -19.46 1.38
C LEU A 19 -18.83 -19.28 2.68
N GLU A 20 -20.03 -19.84 2.75
CA GLU A 20 -20.85 -19.87 3.95
C GLU A 20 -20.19 -20.68 5.06
N LYS A 21 -19.68 -21.89 4.76
CA LYS A 21 -18.91 -22.70 5.72
C LYS A 21 -17.64 -21.99 6.23
N LYS A 22 -17.05 -21.14 5.39
CA LYS A 22 -15.90 -20.28 5.76
C LYS A 22 -16.31 -19.00 6.51
N GLY A 23 -17.60 -18.74 6.72
CA GLY A 23 -18.10 -17.57 7.43
C GLY A 23 -18.02 -16.25 6.65
N ILE A 24 -17.72 -16.30 5.34
CA ILE A 24 -17.56 -15.11 4.48
C ILE A 24 -18.92 -14.55 4.06
N ILE A 25 -19.90 -15.42 3.88
CA ILE A 25 -21.28 -15.07 3.51
C ILE A 25 -22.26 -15.76 4.45
N LYS A 26 -23.48 -15.22 4.56
CA LYS A 26 -24.58 -15.82 5.32
C LYS A 26 -25.77 -16.10 4.40
N THR A 27 -26.49 -17.19 4.67
CA THR A 27 -27.78 -17.44 4.03
C THR A 27 -28.88 -16.70 4.78
N LEU A 28 -29.68 -15.90 4.07
CA LEU A 28 -30.89 -15.29 4.61
C LEU A 28 -32.05 -16.25 4.37
N THR A 29 -32.64 -16.76 5.44
CA THR A 29 -33.89 -17.53 5.38
C THR A 29 -35.05 -16.61 5.72
N THR A 30 -35.79 -16.13 4.72
CA THR A 30 -37.04 -15.38 4.95
C THR A 30 -38.17 -16.36 5.24
N ASN A 31 -39.01 -16.06 6.22
CA ASN A 31 -40.17 -16.89 6.59
C ASN A 31 -41.19 -17.08 5.44
N SER A 32 -41.09 -16.28 4.37
CA SER A 32 -41.77 -16.49 3.10
C SER A 32 -40.90 -17.35 2.18
N GLN A 33 -41.12 -18.67 2.24
CA GLN A 33 -40.45 -19.67 1.41
C GLN A 33 -40.60 -19.37 -0.08
N LYS A 34 -39.48 -19.11 -0.78
CA LYS A 34 -39.28 -19.45 -2.21
C LYS A 34 -37.87 -19.17 -2.75
N ALA A 35 -37.05 -18.32 -2.11
CA ALA A 35 -35.71 -18.01 -2.62
C ALA A 35 -34.62 -18.15 -1.53
N ILE A 36 -33.52 -18.81 -1.87
CA ILE A 36 -32.29 -18.81 -1.07
C ILE A 36 -31.50 -17.58 -1.50
N VAL A 37 -31.34 -16.62 -0.58
CA VAL A 37 -30.55 -15.40 -0.82
C VAL A 37 -29.29 -15.48 0.03
N PHE A 38 -28.14 -15.28 -0.60
CA PHE A 38 -26.86 -15.14 0.10
C PHE A 38 -26.51 -13.67 0.19
N CYS A 39 -26.16 -13.21 1.38
CA CYS A 39 -25.58 -11.89 1.58
C CYS A 39 -24.14 -12.03 2.05
N TRP A 40 -23.31 -11.03 1.74
CA TRP A 40 -22.03 -10.90 2.43
C TRP A 40 -22.30 -10.85 3.92
N ALA A 41 -21.47 -11.53 4.70
CA ALA A 41 -21.44 -11.33 6.13
C ALA A 41 -20.94 -9.91 6.39
N VAL A 42 -21.83 -8.92 6.23
CA VAL A 42 -21.61 -7.59 6.79
C VAL A 42 -21.42 -7.85 8.27
N GLN A 43 -20.25 -7.47 8.78
CA GLN A 43 -20.01 -7.42 10.21
C GLN A 43 -20.82 -6.25 10.78
N SER A 44 -22.15 -6.37 10.76
CA SER A 44 -23.02 -5.62 11.64
C SER A 44 -23.13 -6.46 12.90
N GLU A 45 -22.28 -6.15 13.86
CA GLU A 45 -22.47 -6.52 15.25
C GLU A 45 -23.85 -6.02 15.68
N ASP A 46 -24.66 -6.90 16.27
CA ASP A 46 -25.57 -6.47 17.31
C ASP A 46 -25.60 -7.48 18.45
N THR A 47 -25.03 -7.02 19.56
CA THR A 47 -25.23 -7.44 20.96
C THR A 47 -24.81 -8.87 21.30
N SER A 48 -23.55 -9.14 21.64
CA SER A 48 -22.95 -8.71 22.90
C SER A 48 -21.43 -8.96 22.84
N LYS A 49 -20.62 -7.97 23.26
CA LYS A 49 -19.14 -7.86 23.11
C LYS A 49 -18.68 -7.14 21.83
N VAL A 50 -19.23 -5.95 21.63
CA VAL A 50 -18.78 -4.92 20.68
C VAL A 50 -17.50 -4.28 21.23
N GLN A 51 -16.36 -4.40 20.54
CA GLN A 51 -15.21 -3.51 20.72
C GLN A 51 -14.08 -3.58 19.65
N THR A 52 -14.12 -4.44 18.62
CA THR A 52 -12.89 -4.75 17.83
C THR A 52 -12.86 -4.26 16.36
N LEU A 53 -13.95 -3.75 15.79
CA LEU A 53 -14.01 -3.35 14.36
C LEU A 53 -13.37 -1.99 14.02
N PRO A 54 -13.60 -0.90 14.78
CA PRO A 54 -12.95 0.39 14.52
C PRO A 54 -11.43 0.31 14.71
N GLN A 55 -10.95 -0.60 15.55
CA GLN A 55 -9.53 -0.76 15.84
C GLN A 55 -8.76 -1.26 14.61
N LEU A 56 -9.30 -2.23 13.88
CA LEU A 56 -8.60 -2.82 12.73
C LEU A 56 -8.50 -1.85 11.53
N GLU A 57 -9.53 -1.04 11.29
CA GLU A 57 -9.52 -0.05 10.21
C GLU A 57 -8.57 1.12 10.53
N ASN A 58 -8.57 1.57 11.79
CA ASN A 58 -7.58 2.54 12.29
C ASN A 58 -6.15 1.98 12.22
N GLU A 59 -5.93 0.72 12.58
CA GLU A 59 -4.60 0.07 12.47
C GLU A 59 -4.10 0.02 11.02
N ILE A 60 -4.98 -0.20 10.04
CA ILE A 60 -4.62 -0.18 8.62
C ILE A 60 -4.28 1.25 8.18
N HIS A 61 -5.07 2.24 8.58
CA HIS A 61 -4.80 3.65 8.28
C HIS A 61 -3.48 4.13 8.88
N ASP A 62 -3.26 3.87 10.17
CA ASP A 62 -2.04 4.21 10.89
C ASP A 62 -0.82 3.53 10.25
N ARG A 63 -0.95 2.27 9.85
CA ARG A 63 0.11 1.54 9.16
C ARG A 63 0.45 2.15 7.80
N ILE A 64 -0.54 2.62 7.04
CA ILE A 64 -0.31 3.27 5.74
C ILE A 64 0.38 4.62 5.93
N ILE A 65 -0.13 5.45 6.83
CA ILE A 65 0.46 6.76 7.16
C ILE A 65 1.90 6.58 7.64
N SER A 66 2.13 5.69 8.60
CA SER A 66 3.46 5.38 9.13
C SER A 66 4.41 4.93 8.03
N LYS A 67 3.94 4.11 7.08
CA LYS A 67 4.80 3.63 5.98
C LYS A 67 5.17 4.75 5.01
N LEU A 68 4.24 5.66 4.71
CA LEU A 68 4.49 6.81 3.85
C LEU A 68 5.47 7.79 4.52
N GLN A 69 5.25 8.11 5.79
CA GLN A 69 6.13 8.96 6.59
C GLN A 69 7.55 8.38 6.67
N GLU A 70 7.67 7.07 6.91
CA GLU A 70 8.98 6.41 6.94
C GLU A 70 9.68 6.47 5.57
N LYS A 71 8.95 6.26 4.46
CA LYS A 71 9.52 6.43 3.12
C LYS A 71 9.97 7.86 2.85
N ILE A 72 9.19 8.86 3.24
CA ILE A 72 9.56 10.28 3.12
C ILE A 72 10.84 10.56 3.91
N ARG A 73 10.91 10.12 5.16
CA ARG A 73 12.07 10.30 6.04
C ARG A 73 13.34 9.66 5.46
N LEU A 74 13.23 8.40 5.02
CA LEU A 74 14.35 7.66 4.43
C LEU A 74 14.90 8.37 3.19
N TYR A 75 14.05 8.71 2.23
CA TYR A 75 14.52 9.35 0.99
C TYR A 75 14.98 10.79 1.19
N ARG A 76 14.44 11.52 2.18
CA ARG A 76 14.99 12.82 2.57
C ARG A 76 16.40 12.69 3.13
N ALA A 77 16.66 11.71 3.98
CA ALA A 77 17.99 11.47 4.52
C ALA A 77 18.99 11.10 3.40
N GLU A 78 18.61 10.17 2.52
CA GLU A 78 19.44 9.76 1.37
C GLU A 78 19.71 10.93 0.41
N MET A 79 18.71 11.78 0.16
CA MET A 79 18.87 13.00 -0.64
C MET A 79 19.90 13.95 -0.01
N LEU A 80 19.85 14.17 1.30
CA LEU A 80 20.78 15.05 2.01
C LEU A 80 22.20 14.50 2.01
N THR A 81 22.35 13.18 2.17
CA THR A 81 23.66 12.51 2.03
C THR A 81 24.23 12.73 0.63
N ASN A 82 23.43 12.50 -0.42
CA ASN A 82 23.87 12.74 -1.80
C ASN A 82 24.25 14.21 -2.06
N ILE A 83 23.51 15.17 -1.47
CA ILE A 83 23.87 16.59 -1.55
C ILE A 83 25.23 16.85 -0.89
N GLY A 84 25.44 16.36 0.33
CA GLY A 84 26.71 16.51 1.04
C GLY A 84 27.89 15.88 0.29
N GLU A 85 27.70 14.74 -0.34
CA GLU A 85 28.72 14.13 -1.22
C GLU A 85 29.03 15.02 -2.43
N THR A 86 28.01 15.61 -3.08
CA THR A 86 28.25 16.54 -4.20
C THR A 86 28.97 17.82 -3.77
N GLU A 87 28.71 18.30 -2.56
CA GLU A 87 29.43 19.43 -1.96
C GLU A 87 30.90 19.06 -1.70
N ALA A 88 31.16 17.89 -1.11
CA ALA A 88 32.52 17.39 -0.87
C ALA A 88 33.32 17.24 -2.17
N TYR A 89 32.71 16.72 -3.24
CA TYR A 89 33.38 16.66 -4.56
C TYR A 89 33.68 18.07 -5.11
N SER A 90 32.78 19.03 -4.91
CA SER A 90 32.96 20.40 -5.40
C SER A 90 34.08 21.13 -4.64
N GLU A 91 34.15 20.93 -3.32
CA GLU A 91 35.24 21.43 -2.47
C GLU A 91 36.58 20.83 -2.90
N TRP A 92 36.63 19.50 -3.08
CA TRP A 92 37.84 18.82 -3.52
C TRP A 92 38.35 19.29 -4.89
N VAL A 93 37.48 19.51 -5.87
CA VAL A 93 37.88 20.04 -7.19
C VAL A 93 38.39 21.48 -7.08
N THR A 94 37.89 22.25 -6.11
CA THR A 94 38.36 23.62 -5.86
C THR A 94 39.78 23.58 -5.27
N GLU A 95 40.06 22.65 -4.37
CA GLU A 95 41.39 22.49 -3.75
C GLU A 95 42.42 21.82 -4.68
N MET A 96 41.97 20.82 -5.44
CA MET A 96 42.80 19.96 -6.29
C MET A 96 42.20 19.86 -7.70
N PRO A 97 42.30 20.93 -8.54
CA PRO A 97 41.71 20.94 -9.88
C PRO A 97 42.22 19.82 -10.81
N GLU A 98 43.41 19.29 -10.54
CA GLU A 98 44.04 18.19 -11.29
C GLU A 98 43.23 16.88 -11.21
N LEU A 99 42.44 16.70 -10.14
CA LEU A 99 41.61 15.51 -9.91
C LEU A 99 40.17 15.69 -10.39
N ALA A 100 39.87 16.77 -11.12
CA ALA A 100 38.50 17.09 -11.56
C ALA A 100 37.88 15.98 -12.40
N ASP A 101 38.64 15.41 -13.33
CA ASP A 101 38.15 14.34 -14.21
C ASP A 101 37.91 13.03 -13.45
N ASP A 102 38.67 12.77 -12.39
CA ASP A 102 38.53 11.55 -11.56
C ASP A 102 37.22 11.54 -10.77
N VAL A 103 36.78 12.70 -10.26
CA VAL A 103 35.56 12.79 -9.44
C VAL A 103 34.31 13.14 -10.26
N LYS A 104 34.47 13.58 -11.52
CA LYS A 104 33.36 14.04 -12.37
C LYS A 104 32.24 13.01 -12.50
N SER A 105 32.57 11.74 -12.70
CA SER A 105 31.57 10.66 -12.82
C SER A 105 30.76 10.51 -11.53
N ASN A 106 31.45 10.46 -10.38
CA ASN A 106 30.82 10.31 -9.07
C ASN A 106 29.95 11.52 -8.72
N TYR A 107 30.43 12.74 -9.00
CA TYR A 107 29.66 13.96 -8.82
C TYR A 107 28.36 13.93 -9.63
N GLN A 108 28.44 13.63 -10.94
CA GLN A 108 27.25 13.60 -11.78
C GLN A 108 26.27 12.52 -11.33
N HIS A 109 26.76 11.32 -11.03
CA HIS A 109 25.91 10.23 -10.55
C HIS A 109 25.17 10.62 -9.28
N THR A 110 25.90 11.11 -8.27
CA THR A 110 25.36 11.44 -6.96
C THR A 110 24.38 12.62 -7.04
N ARG A 111 24.69 13.61 -7.88
CA ARG A 111 23.78 14.73 -8.18
C ARG A 111 22.48 14.27 -8.82
N GLU A 112 22.52 13.33 -9.77
CA GLU A 112 21.31 12.75 -10.35
C GLU A 112 20.54 11.92 -9.31
N GLN A 113 21.23 11.16 -8.44
CA GLN A 113 20.57 10.44 -7.34
C GLN A 113 19.84 11.41 -6.38
N ALA A 114 20.45 12.54 -6.02
CA ALA A 114 19.79 13.55 -5.19
C ALA A 114 18.46 14.02 -5.83
N LYS A 115 18.43 14.26 -7.15
CA LYS A 115 17.20 14.62 -7.87
C LYS A 115 16.17 13.51 -7.88
N VAL A 116 16.60 12.26 -8.09
CA VAL A 116 15.71 11.09 -8.04
C VAL A 116 15.08 10.96 -6.65
N MET A 117 15.87 11.10 -5.58
CA MET A 117 15.35 11.04 -4.21
C MET A 117 14.40 12.19 -3.91
N LEU A 118 14.69 13.42 -4.36
CA LEU A 118 13.75 14.54 -4.26
C LEU A 118 12.41 14.23 -4.96
N GLY A 119 12.46 13.64 -6.14
CA GLY A 119 11.27 13.20 -6.87
C GLY A 119 10.45 12.18 -6.07
N LYS A 120 11.11 11.19 -5.46
CA LYS A 120 10.46 10.21 -4.57
C LYS A 120 9.84 10.88 -3.34
N VAL A 121 10.56 11.78 -2.67
CA VAL A 121 10.05 12.55 -1.52
C VAL A 121 8.76 13.26 -1.87
N LYS A 122 8.77 14.07 -2.94
CA LYS A 122 7.57 14.79 -3.41
C LYS A 122 6.43 13.86 -3.80
N GLY A 123 6.75 12.72 -4.41
CA GLY A 123 5.78 11.68 -4.75
C GLY A 123 5.06 11.12 -3.51
N PHE A 124 5.82 10.75 -2.48
CA PHE A 124 5.25 10.20 -1.25
C PHE A 124 4.53 11.27 -0.41
N GLU A 125 5.02 12.51 -0.36
CA GLU A 125 4.31 13.63 0.27
C GLU A 125 2.94 13.86 -0.38
N ARG A 126 2.89 13.84 -1.72
CA ARG A 126 1.62 13.98 -2.45
C ARG A 126 0.68 12.80 -2.17
N LEU A 127 1.20 11.58 -2.11
CA LEU A 127 0.39 10.40 -1.76
C LEU A 127 -0.14 10.50 -0.32
N LEU A 128 0.68 10.92 0.63
CA LEU A 128 0.27 11.13 2.02
C LEU A 128 -0.84 12.16 2.12
N ALA A 129 -0.67 13.34 1.53
CA ALA A 129 -1.68 14.39 1.54
C ALA A 129 -3.00 13.94 0.88
N GLN A 130 -2.93 13.20 -0.23
CA GLN A 130 -4.14 12.65 -0.87
C GLN A 130 -4.82 11.59 -0.03
N TYR A 131 -4.06 10.83 0.76
CA TYR A 131 -4.59 9.78 1.61
C TYR A 131 -5.25 10.36 2.87
N GLU A 132 -4.58 11.29 3.54
CA GLU A 132 -5.12 12.01 4.70
C GLU A 132 -6.39 12.80 4.35
N ALA A 133 -6.50 13.33 3.13
CA ALA A 133 -7.71 14.03 2.67
C ALA A 133 -8.91 13.10 2.37
N ARG A 134 -8.73 11.78 2.37
CA ARG A 134 -9.79 10.78 2.11
C ARG A 134 -10.36 10.14 3.38
N ILE A 135 -9.65 10.30 4.51
CA ILE A 135 -10.06 9.86 5.84
C ILE A 135 -10.87 10.99 6.48
#